data_AF-A0A078GTC7-F1
#
_entry.id   AF-A0A078GTC7-F1
#
_cell.length_a   1.000
_cell.length_b   1.000
_cell.length_c   1.000
_cell.angle_alpha   90.00
_cell.angle_beta   90.00
_cell.angle_gamma   90.00
#
_symmetry.space_group_name_H-M   'P 1'
#
loop_
_entity.id
_entity.type
_entity.pdbx_description
1 polymer ?
#
loop_
_entity_poly.entity_id
_entity_poly.type
_entity_poly.pdbx_seq_one_letter_code
_entity_poly.pdbx_strand_id
1 'polypeptide(L)'
;MLLISEKLQCYICMASISNHVGALIDGAANPAPEQWGKTTEEERGESGIGSWPGVCLDIKPPNAVLRLYGGAACERVIHEFRCAAYSIECPPVSREKVANILLAHAGRGGGRGVTEASAEIARTAARSWLAPLLDTACDRLAFVLGSLFEIALERNLNQNSEYEKKAENMDGCVGFYAALRNCYSRFVKNLAKQCKQLVRHHLDSVTSPYSMACYESDYHQGGSFGSYYKPNQASGIGSFCFELSDTGRDEPMKDQENIPPEKSKAQETTPGKGEETHITVPETPSPDQPSRKRVARMGGNRNIQTLGIQNGEGGLLFGTTENGMKSSSAYTEICSSAAQHFARIREVLVERSVTSTLNSGFLTPGNRDRLVVALGVDLFAVNDEKFMDMFVAPRAIDVLQNERQQLQKRQKILQSCLTEFKTVSRSL
;
A
#
# COMPACT_ATOMS: atom_id res chain seq x y z
N MET A 1 11.63 11.86 -39.12
CA MET A 1 12.16 12.92 -38.23
C MET A 1 11.04 13.62 -37.47
N LEU A 2 9.96 14.08 -38.15
CA LEU A 2 8.79 14.70 -37.51
C LEU A 2 8.14 13.83 -36.42
N LEU A 3 7.83 12.56 -36.72
CA LEU A 3 7.23 11.62 -35.77
C LEU A 3 8.09 11.40 -34.50
N ILE A 4 9.42 11.44 -34.63
CA ILE A 4 10.34 11.26 -33.50
C ILE A 4 10.31 12.50 -32.59
N SER A 5 10.25 13.69 -33.20
CA SER A 5 10.12 14.95 -32.46
C SER A 5 8.79 15.04 -31.72
N GLU A 6 7.69 14.61 -32.35
CA GLU A 6 6.36 14.58 -31.72
C GLU A 6 6.30 13.57 -30.56
N LYS A 7 6.82 12.35 -30.75
CA LYS A 7 6.91 11.35 -29.66
C LYS A 7 7.75 11.86 -28.49
N LEU A 8 8.86 12.55 -28.76
CA LEU A 8 9.70 13.13 -27.71
C LEU A 8 8.96 14.21 -26.92
N GLN A 9 8.21 15.10 -27.60
CA GLN A 9 7.41 16.13 -26.94
C GLN A 9 6.32 15.52 -26.06
N CYS A 10 5.63 14.48 -26.56
CA CYS A 10 4.63 13.74 -25.82
C CYS A 10 5.22 13.05 -24.58
N TYR A 11 6.43 12.50 -24.72
CA TYR A 11 7.15 11.88 -23.62
C TYR A 11 7.50 12.89 -22.53
N ILE A 12 8.00 14.08 -22.91
CA ILE A 12 8.29 15.16 -21.96
C ILE A 12 7.02 15.63 -21.24
N CYS A 13 5.90 15.77 -21.95
CA CYS A 13 4.62 16.11 -21.35
C CYS A 13 4.17 15.06 -20.32
N MET A 14 4.19 13.77 -20.69
CA MET A 14 3.85 12.67 -19.79
C MET A 14 4.76 12.64 -18.54
N ALA A 15 6.07 12.81 -18.73
CA ALA A 15 7.03 12.84 -17.63
C ALA A 15 6.79 14.03 -16.70
N SER A 16 6.45 15.20 -17.25
CA SER A 16 6.12 16.40 -16.47
C SER A 16 4.86 16.19 -15.63
N ILE A 17 3.78 15.66 -16.21
CA ILE A 17 2.54 15.32 -15.48
C ILE A 17 2.83 14.30 -14.37
N SER A 18 3.64 13.27 -14.65
CA SER A 18 4.02 12.28 -13.64
C SER A 18 4.81 12.89 -12.48
N ASN A 19 5.67 13.87 -12.77
CA ASN A 19 6.40 14.62 -11.74
C ASN A 19 5.45 15.49 -10.91
N HIS A 20 4.43 16.10 -11.52
CA HIS A 20 3.40 16.83 -10.78
C HIS A 20 2.59 15.92 -9.87
N VAL A 21 2.19 14.72 -10.33
CA VAL A 21 1.54 13.73 -9.47
C VAL A 21 2.41 13.40 -8.26
N GLY A 22 3.71 13.17 -8.47
CA GLY A 22 4.67 12.96 -7.37
C GLY A 22 4.70 14.13 -6.38
N ALA A 23 4.82 15.37 -6.88
CA ALA A 23 4.82 16.55 -6.03
C ALA A 23 3.52 16.73 -5.23
N LEU A 24 2.36 16.39 -5.80
CA LEU A 24 1.07 16.41 -5.10
C LEU A 24 0.99 15.33 -4.01
N ILE A 25 1.60 14.16 -4.24
CA ILE A 25 1.76 13.11 -3.22
C ILE A 25 2.67 13.61 -2.09
N ASP A 26 3.75 14.30 -2.41
CA ASP A 26 4.69 14.89 -1.43
C ASP A 26 4.11 16.11 -0.67
N GLY A 27 2.87 16.53 -0.96
CA GLY A 27 2.17 17.58 -0.23
C GLY A 27 2.19 18.96 -0.89
N ALA A 28 2.47 19.06 -2.19
CA ALA A 28 2.41 20.34 -2.88
C ALA A 28 0.98 20.92 -2.89
N ALA A 29 0.82 22.12 -2.33
CA ALA A 29 -0.46 22.83 -2.18
C ALA A 29 -0.84 23.74 -3.37
N ASN A 30 -0.35 23.43 -4.58
CA ASN A 30 -0.67 24.19 -5.79
C ASN A 30 -1.18 23.22 -6.87
N PRO A 31 -2.39 23.38 -7.43
CA PRO A 31 -3.41 24.43 -7.19
C PRO A 31 -4.04 24.42 -5.79
N ALA A 32 -4.75 25.49 -5.43
CA ALA A 32 -5.31 25.70 -4.09
C ALA A 32 -6.21 24.54 -3.60
N PRO A 33 -5.94 23.95 -2.40
CA PRO A 33 -6.73 22.84 -1.85
C PRO A 33 -8.22 23.13 -1.64
N GLU A 34 -8.59 24.38 -1.44
CA GLU A 34 -9.99 24.81 -1.26
C GLU A 34 -10.81 24.57 -2.54
N GLN A 35 -10.18 24.61 -3.71
CA GLN A 35 -10.86 24.40 -4.98
C GLN A 35 -10.82 22.93 -5.40
N TRP A 36 -9.63 22.32 -5.35
CA TRP A 36 -9.37 21.00 -5.92
C TRP A 36 -9.42 19.84 -4.92
N GLY A 37 -9.30 20.13 -3.62
CA GLY A 37 -9.40 19.15 -2.56
C GLY A 37 -10.83 18.64 -2.38
N LYS A 38 -10.97 17.52 -1.66
CA LYS A 38 -12.27 16.94 -1.29
C LYS A 38 -12.35 16.71 0.20
N THR A 39 -13.53 16.88 0.76
CA THR A 39 -13.86 16.44 2.11
C THR A 39 -14.06 14.91 2.14
N THR A 40 -14.09 14.31 3.33
CA THR A 40 -14.33 12.86 3.46
C THR A 40 -15.67 12.44 2.87
N GLU A 41 -16.71 13.27 3.03
CA GLU A 41 -18.06 12.95 2.55
C GLU A 41 -18.17 13.06 1.02
N GLU A 42 -17.56 14.10 0.43
CA GLU A 42 -17.49 14.24 -1.03
C GLU A 42 -16.72 13.07 -1.68
N GLU A 43 -15.60 12.65 -1.07
CA GLU A 43 -14.84 11.50 -1.54
C GLU A 43 -15.69 10.22 -1.51
N ARG A 44 -16.42 9.96 -0.41
CA ARG A 44 -17.32 8.80 -0.29
C ARG A 44 -18.45 8.85 -1.32
N GLY A 45 -19.08 10.02 -1.49
CA GLY A 45 -20.17 10.22 -2.44
C GLY A 45 -19.75 10.00 -3.89
N GLU A 46 -18.61 10.56 -4.30
CA GLU A 46 -18.12 10.43 -5.68
C GLU A 46 -17.46 9.08 -5.99
N SER A 47 -16.81 8.46 -5.00
CA SER A 47 -16.22 7.13 -5.18
C SER A 47 -17.28 6.03 -5.25
N GLY A 48 -18.50 6.30 -4.75
CA GLY A 48 -19.54 5.29 -4.55
C GLY A 48 -19.19 4.29 -3.45
N ILE A 49 -18.11 4.54 -2.70
CA ILE A 49 -17.67 3.72 -1.58
C ILE A 49 -18.33 4.30 -0.33
N GLY A 50 -19.34 3.58 0.19
CA GLY A 50 -20.08 3.98 1.38
C GLY A 50 -19.28 3.83 2.68
N SER A 51 -19.99 3.60 3.77
CA SER A 51 -19.38 3.35 5.08
C SER A 51 -18.50 2.09 5.09
N TRP A 52 -17.54 2.05 6.02
CA TRP A 52 -16.66 0.89 6.21
C TRP A 52 -17.47 -0.39 6.48
N PRO A 53 -17.16 -1.51 5.79
CA PRO A 53 -17.88 -2.76 5.97
C PRO A 53 -17.73 -3.29 7.40
N GLY A 54 -18.85 -3.67 8.02
CA GLY A 54 -18.86 -4.23 9.38
C GLY A 54 -18.74 -3.20 10.50
N VAL A 55 -18.66 -1.91 10.19
CA VAL A 55 -18.61 -0.82 11.18
C VAL A 55 -19.98 -0.14 11.24
N CYS A 56 -20.61 -0.16 12.42
CA CYS A 56 -21.89 0.52 12.64
C CYS A 56 -21.74 1.98 13.12
N LEU A 57 -20.54 2.35 13.57
CA LEU A 57 -20.23 3.70 14.06
C LEU A 57 -19.86 4.62 12.89
N ASP A 58 -20.34 5.86 12.93
CA ASP A 58 -19.90 6.89 12.01
C ASP A 58 -18.49 7.38 12.40
N ILE A 59 -17.49 6.91 11.67
CA ILE A 59 -16.09 7.26 11.91
C ILE A 59 -15.78 8.55 11.16
N LYS A 60 -15.57 9.61 11.94
CA LYS A 60 -15.10 10.90 11.44
C LYS A 60 -13.61 11.03 11.74
N PRO A 61 -12.73 10.94 10.73
CA PRO A 61 -11.32 11.16 10.95
C PRO A 61 -11.07 12.64 11.28
N PRO A 62 -9.93 12.95 11.93
CA PRO A 62 -9.44 14.33 12.00
C PRO A 62 -9.38 14.93 10.60
N ASN A 63 -9.71 16.21 10.46
CA ASN A 63 -9.71 16.92 9.17
C ASN A 63 -10.74 16.38 8.15
N ALA A 64 -11.83 15.74 8.59
CA ALA A 64 -12.91 15.28 7.70
C ALA A 64 -13.59 16.41 6.92
N VAL A 65 -13.67 17.60 7.51
CA VAL A 65 -14.29 18.81 6.95
C VAL A 65 -13.34 19.57 6.02
N LEU A 66 -12.03 19.35 6.14
CA LEU A 66 -11.04 20.04 5.30
C LEU A 66 -11.00 19.41 3.91
N ARG A 67 -10.88 20.27 2.89
CA ARG A 67 -10.68 19.85 1.50
C ARG A 67 -9.20 19.51 1.32
N LEU A 68 -8.92 18.23 1.17
CA LEU A 68 -7.57 17.70 1.01
C LEU A 68 -7.44 16.93 -0.31
N TYR A 69 -6.24 16.89 -0.87
CA TYR A 69 -5.89 16.01 -1.97
C TYR A 69 -4.47 15.45 -1.74
N GLY A 70 -4.02 14.55 -2.61
CA GLY A 70 -2.65 14.06 -2.62
C GLY A 70 -2.31 13.20 -1.40
N GLY A 71 -1.09 13.32 -0.89
CA GLY A 71 -0.62 12.56 0.26
C GLY A 71 -1.45 12.82 1.53
N ALA A 72 -1.90 14.06 1.74
CA ALA A 72 -2.72 14.42 2.90
C ALA A 72 -4.09 13.70 2.89
N ALA A 73 -4.72 13.58 1.72
CA ALA A 73 -5.96 12.82 1.59
C ALA A 73 -5.75 11.32 1.80
N CYS A 74 -4.65 10.76 1.27
CA CYS A 74 -4.29 9.36 1.49
C CYS A 74 -4.04 9.06 2.98
N GLU A 75 -3.28 9.89 3.68
CA GLU A 75 -3.04 9.72 5.12
C GLU A 75 -4.34 9.81 5.93
N ARG A 76 -5.27 10.71 5.55
CA ARG A 76 -6.62 10.76 6.16
C ARG A 76 -7.37 9.44 5.97
N VAL A 77 -7.36 8.86 4.77
CA VAL A 77 -8.01 7.55 4.50
C VAL A 77 -7.38 6.44 5.35
N ILE A 78 -6.06 6.43 5.49
CA ILE A 78 -5.33 5.44 6.30
C ILE A 78 -5.65 5.58 7.79
N HIS A 79 -5.71 6.82 8.29
CA HIS A 79 -6.14 7.10 9.66
C HIS A 79 -7.58 6.63 9.89
N GLU A 80 -8.48 6.93 8.97
CA GLU A 80 -9.87 6.50 9.05
C GLU A 80 -10.00 4.97 9.04
N PHE A 81 -9.23 4.29 8.18
CA PHE A 81 -9.13 2.82 8.17
C PHE A 81 -8.67 2.27 9.52
N ARG A 82 -7.67 2.88 10.16
CA ARG A 82 -7.19 2.46 11.50
C ARG A 82 -8.32 2.56 12.52
N CYS A 83 -9.02 3.70 12.57
CA CYS A 83 -10.18 3.86 13.44
C CYS A 83 -11.27 2.80 13.15
N ALA A 84 -11.52 2.50 11.87
CA ALA A 84 -12.49 1.49 11.44
C ALA A 84 -12.11 0.09 11.90
N ALA A 85 -10.86 -0.31 11.68
CA ALA A 85 -10.36 -1.60 12.13
C ALA A 85 -10.49 -1.75 13.65
N TYR A 86 -10.08 -0.74 14.43
CA TYR A 86 -10.15 -0.80 15.90
C TYR A 86 -11.58 -0.75 16.45
N SER A 87 -12.55 -0.26 15.68
CA SER A 87 -13.97 -0.26 16.06
C SER A 87 -14.65 -1.62 15.87
N ILE A 88 -14.06 -2.55 15.09
CA ILE A 88 -14.64 -3.89 14.91
C ILE A 88 -14.24 -4.77 16.09
N GLU A 89 -15.22 -5.18 16.89
CA GLU A 89 -15.02 -6.20 17.92
C GLU A 89 -15.12 -7.62 17.36
N CYS A 90 -14.62 -8.60 18.10
CA CYS A 90 -14.76 -9.99 17.74
C CYS A 90 -16.26 -10.36 17.74
N PRO A 91 -16.81 -10.86 16.62
CA PRO A 91 -18.24 -11.17 16.54
C PRO A 91 -18.63 -12.25 17.56
N PRO A 92 -19.85 -12.21 18.11
CA PRO A 92 -20.32 -13.26 19.01
C PRO A 92 -20.38 -14.60 18.28
N VAL A 93 -19.89 -15.64 18.95
CA VAL A 93 -19.76 -17.00 18.38
C VAL A 93 -20.76 -17.91 19.07
N SER A 94 -21.56 -18.67 18.32
CA SER A 94 -22.56 -19.56 18.93
C SER A 94 -21.90 -20.70 19.72
N ARG A 95 -22.64 -21.24 20.70
CA ARG A 95 -22.17 -22.38 21.51
C ARG A 95 -21.86 -23.61 20.67
N GLU A 96 -22.66 -23.87 19.65
CA GLU A 96 -22.50 -24.98 18.72
C GLU A 96 -21.21 -24.83 17.91
N LYS A 97 -20.90 -23.60 17.46
CA LYS A 97 -19.67 -23.32 16.71
C LYS A 97 -18.43 -23.50 17.58
N VAL A 98 -18.47 -23.04 18.84
CA VAL A 98 -17.40 -23.26 19.82
C VAL A 98 -17.22 -24.76 20.09
N ALA A 99 -18.30 -25.49 20.36
CA ALA A 99 -18.25 -26.92 20.65
C ALA A 99 -17.69 -27.73 19.47
N ASN A 100 -18.13 -27.42 18.25
CA ASN A 100 -17.66 -28.08 17.04
C ASN A 100 -16.16 -27.92 16.84
N ILE A 101 -15.64 -26.70 17.01
CA ILE A 101 -14.20 -26.42 16.90
C ILE A 101 -13.44 -27.10 18.04
N LEU A 102 -13.89 -26.95 19.29
CA LEU A 102 -13.24 -27.54 20.46
C LEU A 102 -13.12 -29.07 20.36
N LEU A 103 -14.20 -29.75 19.94
CA LEU A 103 -14.20 -31.20 19.78
C LEU A 103 -13.31 -31.67 18.62
N ALA A 104 -13.18 -30.88 17.55
CA ALA A 104 -12.24 -31.17 16.47
C ALA A 104 -10.77 -31.16 16.95
N HIS A 105 -10.45 -30.33 17.95
CA HIS A 105 -9.12 -30.25 18.55
C HIS A 105 -8.90 -31.22 19.72
N ALA A 106 -9.97 -31.78 20.30
CA ALA A 106 -9.89 -32.70 21.43
C ALA A 106 -9.10 -34.00 21.14
N GLY A 107 -9.08 -34.46 19.89
CA GLY A 107 -8.37 -35.68 19.46
C GLY A 107 -6.88 -35.50 19.16
N ARG A 108 -6.35 -34.26 19.15
CA ARG A 108 -4.96 -33.96 18.69
C ARG A 108 -3.87 -34.14 19.73
N GLY A 109 -4.21 -34.53 20.97
CA GLY A 109 -3.24 -34.86 22.02
C GLY A 109 -2.59 -33.64 22.66
N GLY A 110 -2.81 -33.48 23.97
CA GLY A 110 -2.27 -32.37 24.79
C GLY A 110 -3.36 -31.37 25.15
N GLY A 111 -3.41 -30.93 26.41
CA GLY A 111 -4.44 -30.04 26.98
C GLY A 111 -4.53 -28.62 26.38
N ARG A 112 -4.07 -28.41 25.14
CA ARG A 112 -4.12 -27.16 24.36
C ARG A 112 -5.39 -26.97 23.54
N GLY A 113 -6.36 -27.91 23.59
CA GLY A 113 -7.57 -27.84 22.76
C GLY A 113 -8.38 -26.56 22.93
N VAL A 114 -8.42 -25.99 24.15
CA VAL A 114 -9.11 -24.72 24.45
C VAL A 114 -8.42 -23.53 23.76
N THR A 115 -7.10 -23.43 23.89
CA THR A 115 -6.28 -22.37 23.27
C THR A 115 -6.24 -22.48 21.75
N GLU A 116 -6.18 -23.71 21.21
CA GLU A 116 -6.17 -23.92 19.76
C GLU A 116 -7.55 -23.58 19.16
N ALA A 117 -8.63 -23.92 19.86
CA ALA A 117 -10.00 -23.57 19.46
C ALA A 117 -10.24 -22.04 19.50
N SER A 118 -9.79 -21.35 20.55
CA SER A 118 -9.94 -19.90 20.65
C SER A 118 -9.14 -19.17 19.56
N ALA A 119 -7.90 -19.62 19.29
CA ALA A 119 -7.07 -19.08 18.22
C ALA A 119 -7.70 -19.31 16.83
N GLU A 120 -8.31 -20.48 16.58
CA GLU A 120 -8.93 -20.76 15.29
C GLU A 120 -10.20 -19.94 15.05
N ILE A 121 -11.01 -19.74 16.09
CA ILE A 121 -12.14 -18.82 16.06
C ILE A 121 -11.67 -17.41 15.69
N ALA A 122 -10.62 -16.92 16.36
CA ALA A 122 -10.07 -15.60 16.13
C ALA A 122 -9.54 -15.41 14.69
N ARG A 123 -8.78 -16.39 14.18
CA ARG A 123 -8.26 -16.38 12.80
C ARG A 123 -9.39 -16.35 11.78
N THR A 124 -10.41 -17.20 11.97
CA THR A 124 -11.56 -17.25 11.06
C THR A 124 -12.32 -15.93 11.07
N ALA A 125 -12.58 -15.37 12.25
CA ALA A 125 -13.21 -14.07 12.39
C ALA A 125 -12.38 -12.97 11.70
N ALA A 126 -11.07 -12.91 11.96
CA ALA A 126 -10.17 -11.94 11.34
C ALA A 126 -10.21 -11.98 9.81
N ARG A 127 -10.17 -13.18 9.20
CA ARG A 127 -10.28 -13.31 7.74
C ARG A 127 -11.60 -12.79 7.21
N SER A 128 -12.72 -13.07 7.88
CA SER A 128 -14.05 -12.64 7.42
C SER A 128 -14.32 -11.14 7.60
N TRP A 129 -13.83 -10.52 8.68
CA TRP A 129 -14.15 -9.12 9.01
C TRP A 129 -13.08 -8.12 8.56
N LEU A 130 -11.80 -8.49 8.58
CA LEU A 130 -10.72 -7.58 8.20
C LEU A 130 -10.48 -7.55 6.68
N ALA A 131 -10.69 -8.67 5.97
CA ALA A 131 -10.50 -8.71 4.51
C ALA A 131 -11.32 -7.64 3.73
N PRO A 132 -12.64 -7.49 3.93
CA PRO A 132 -13.41 -6.47 3.21
C PRO A 132 -13.02 -5.03 3.59
N LEU A 133 -12.57 -4.79 4.84
CA LEU A 133 -12.02 -3.50 5.24
C LEU A 133 -10.75 -3.15 4.45
N LEU A 134 -9.83 -4.11 4.32
CA LEU A 134 -8.58 -3.93 3.58
C LEU A 134 -8.83 -3.61 2.10
N ASP A 135 -9.80 -4.30 1.49
CA ASP A 135 -10.20 -4.03 0.11
C ASP A 135 -10.75 -2.61 -0.06
N THR A 136 -11.63 -2.20 0.87
CA THR A 136 -12.24 -0.88 0.88
C THR A 136 -11.18 0.21 1.02
N ALA A 137 -10.18 0.01 1.88
CA ALA A 137 -9.09 0.95 2.05
C ALA A 137 -8.26 1.11 0.76
N CYS A 138 -7.96 0.01 0.08
CA CYS A 138 -7.26 0.05 -1.21
C CYS A 138 -8.07 0.76 -2.29
N ASP A 139 -9.39 0.53 -2.36
CA ASP A 139 -10.26 1.19 -3.35
C ASP A 139 -10.37 2.70 -3.11
N ARG A 140 -10.47 3.12 -1.84
CA ARG A 140 -10.49 4.55 -1.49
C ARG A 140 -9.16 5.23 -1.80
N LEU A 141 -8.03 4.63 -1.46
CA LEU A 141 -6.71 5.15 -1.81
C LEU A 141 -6.50 5.24 -3.33
N ALA A 142 -7.00 4.25 -4.08
CA ALA A 142 -6.99 4.28 -5.53
C ALA A 142 -7.85 5.41 -6.09
N PHE A 143 -9.01 5.70 -5.49
CA PHE A 143 -9.83 6.84 -5.88
C PHE A 143 -9.13 8.18 -5.65
N VAL A 144 -8.52 8.37 -4.46
CA VAL A 144 -7.74 9.58 -4.13
C VAL A 144 -6.63 9.78 -5.15
N LEU A 145 -5.82 8.75 -5.44
CA LEU A 145 -4.79 8.83 -6.47
C LEU A 145 -5.39 9.11 -7.86
N GLY A 146 -6.47 8.43 -8.23
CA GLY A 146 -7.19 8.65 -9.47
C GLY A 146 -7.53 10.13 -9.71
N SER A 147 -7.91 10.85 -8.65
CA SER A 147 -8.25 12.28 -8.73
C SER A 147 -7.06 13.21 -8.97
N LEU A 148 -5.83 12.78 -8.67
CA LEU A 148 -4.64 13.62 -8.82
C LEU A 148 -4.28 13.91 -10.27
N PHE A 149 -4.73 13.08 -11.21
CA PHE A 149 -4.42 13.26 -12.62
C PHE A 149 -4.95 14.60 -13.14
N GLU A 150 -6.19 14.96 -12.82
CA GLU A 150 -6.79 16.22 -13.27
C GLU A 150 -6.06 17.42 -12.67
N ILE A 151 -5.67 17.33 -11.39
CA ILE A 151 -4.92 18.37 -10.68
C ILE A 151 -3.51 18.53 -11.29
N ALA A 152 -2.84 17.41 -11.59
CA ALA A 152 -1.53 17.40 -12.21
C ALA A 152 -1.56 17.93 -13.65
N LEU A 153 -2.61 17.64 -14.39
CA LEU A 153 -2.85 18.16 -15.73
C LEU A 153 -3.04 19.67 -15.70
N GLU A 154 -3.91 20.17 -14.81
CA GLU A 154 -4.13 21.61 -14.62
C GLU A 154 -2.83 22.34 -14.25
N ARG A 155 -2.05 21.75 -13.34
CA ARG A 155 -0.74 22.30 -12.96
C ARG A 155 0.22 22.35 -14.15
N ASN A 156 0.21 21.34 -15.01
CA ASN A 156 1.03 21.31 -16.22
C ASN A 156 0.63 22.41 -17.21
N LEU A 157 -0.67 22.60 -17.44
CA LEU A 157 -1.21 23.63 -18.33
C LEU A 157 -0.85 25.04 -17.84
N ASN A 158 -1.00 25.30 -16.53
CA ASN A 158 -0.65 26.60 -15.95
C ASN A 158 0.85 26.91 -16.04
N GLN A 159 1.72 25.92 -15.83
CA GLN A 159 3.18 26.09 -16.02
C GLN A 159 3.58 26.29 -17.48
N ASN A 160 2.89 25.63 -18.41
CA ASN A 160 3.13 25.84 -19.84
C ASN A 160 2.67 27.23 -20.28
N SER A 161 1.59 27.80 -19.72
CA SER A 161 1.11 29.15 -20.06
C SER A 161 2.12 30.27 -19.76
N GLU A 162 2.98 30.11 -18.75
CA GLU A 162 4.07 31.06 -18.46
C GLU A 162 5.22 30.97 -19.49
N TYR A 163 5.40 29.81 -20.12
CA TYR A 163 6.38 29.56 -21.19
C TYR A 163 5.79 29.71 -22.61
N GLU A 164 4.46 29.63 -22.78
CA GLU A 164 3.72 29.56 -24.03
C GLU A 164 3.21 30.92 -24.53
N LYS A 165 4.05 31.96 -24.46
CA LYS A 165 3.92 33.04 -25.46
C LYS A 165 4.38 32.60 -26.87
N LYS A 166 4.69 31.31 -27.09
CA LYS A 166 5.25 30.78 -28.35
C LYS A 166 4.72 29.43 -28.86
N ALA A 167 3.84 28.70 -28.18
CA ALA A 167 3.30 27.46 -28.72
C ALA A 167 1.87 27.68 -29.22
N GLU A 168 1.74 27.90 -30.52
CA GLU A 168 0.44 27.85 -31.18
C GLU A 168 -0.17 26.45 -31.01
N ASN A 169 -1.38 26.43 -30.45
CA ASN A 169 -2.45 25.49 -30.79
C ASN A 169 -2.30 24.03 -30.28
N MET A 170 -2.25 23.84 -28.96
CA MET A 170 -2.44 22.55 -28.28
C MET A 170 -3.91 22.05 -28.25
N ASP A 171 -4.83 22.66 -29.02
CA ASP A 171 -6.24 22.22 -29.15
C ASP A 171 -6.35 20.86 -29.89
N GLY A 172 -5.27 20.41 -30.55
CA GLY A 172 -5.18 19.09 -31.21
C GLY A 172 -4.84 17.91 -30.29
N CYS A 173 -4.47 18.14 -29.03
CA CYS A 173 -3.95 17.10 -28.12
C CYS A 173 -5.01 16.42 -27.24
N VAL A 174 -6.30 16.68 -27.47
CA VAL A 174 -7.40 16.11 -26.65
C VAL A 174 -7.36 14.57 -26.66
N GLY A 175 -7.08 13.95 -27.81
CA GLY A 175 -6.97 12.48 -27.91
C GLY A 175 -5.77 11.92 -27.15
N PHE A 176 -4.64 12.64 -27.14
CA PHE A 176 -3.46 12.28 -26.35
C PHE A 176 -3.75 12.34 -24.85
N TYR A 177 -4.34 13.43 -24.35
CA TYR A 177 -4.69 13.54 -22.93
C TYR A 177 -5.75 12.51 -22.50
N ALA A 178 -6.69 12.16 -23.39
CA ALA A 178 -7.64 11.07 -23.15
C ALA A 178 -6.95 9.70 -23.06
N ALA A 179 -5.99 9.43 -23.96
CA ALA A 179 -5.18 8.21 -23.91
C ALA A 179 -4.33 8.15 -22.63
N LEU A 180 -3.69 9.26 -22.28
CA LEU A 180 -2.89 9.39 -21.05
C LEU A 180 -3.74 9.18 -19.79
N ARG A 181 -4.94 9.78 -19.73
CA ARG A 181 -5.91 9.58 -18.63
C ARG A 181 -6.31 8.11 -18.50
N ASN A 182 -6.54 7.43 -19.62
CA ASN A 182 -6.86 6.01 -19.64
C ASN A 182 -5.69 5.14 -19.16
N CYS A 183 -4.46 5.43 -19.59
CA CYS A 183 -3.25 4.78 -19.11
C CYS A 183 -3.06 4.98 -17.60
N TYR A 184 -3.25 6.20 -17.11
CA TYR A 184 -3.19 6.53 -15.69
C TYR A 184 -4.24 5.77 -14.88
N SER A 185 -5.51 5.80 -15.31
CA SER A 185 -6.59 5.05 -14.65
C SER A 185 -6.30 3.55 -14.59
N ARG A 186 -5.72 2.98 -15.65
CA ARG A 186 -5.30 1.57 -15.68
C ARG A 186 -4.15 1.31 -14.71
N PHE A 187 -3.15 2.19 -14.65
CA PHE A 187 -2.05 2.10 -13.69
C PHE A 187 -2.57 2.09 -12.26
N VAL A 188 -3.43 3.04 -11.89
CA VAL A 188 -4.02 3.13 -10.54
C VAL A 188 -4.84 1.88 -10.20
N LYS A 189 -5.64 1.37 -11.14
CA LYS A 189 -6.38 0.10 -10.97
C LYS A 189 -5.44 -1.09 -10.75
N ASN A 190 -4.33 -1.17 -11.47
CA ASN A 190 -3.35 -2.24 -11.32
C ASN A 190 -2.61 -2.14 -9.99
N LEU A 191 -2.27 -0.92 -9.56
CA LEU A 191 -1.68 -0.65 -8.26
C LEU A 191 -2.61 -1.09 -7.13
N ALA A 192 -3.90 -0.72 -7.20
CA ALA A 192 -4.92 -1.13 -6.24
C ALA A 192 -5.03 -2.66 -6.14
N LYS A 193 -5.02 -3.37 -7.27
CA LYS A 193 -5.02 -4.84 -7.31
C LYS A 193 -3.79 -5.45 -6.63
N GLN A 194 -2.60 -4.91 -6.90
CA GLN A 194 -1.36 -5.38 -6.28
C GLN A 194 -1.37 -5.15 -4.76
N CYS A 195 -1.76 -3.96 -4.31
CA CYS A 195 -1.90 -3.65 -2.89
C CYS A 195 -2.92 -4.57 -2.21
N LYS A 196 -4.08 -4.81 -2.84
CA LYS A 196 -5.11 -5.76 -2.39
C LYS A 196 -4.59 -7.18 -2.21
N GLN A 197 -3.73 -7.66 -3.11
CA GLN A 197 -3.12 -8.98 -3.00
C GLN A 197 -2.10 -9.01 -1.85
N LEU A 198 -1.29 -7.97 -1.72
CA LEU A 198 -0.25 -7.89 -0.70
C LEU A 198 -0.84 -7.80 0.72
N VAL A 199 -1.86 -6.97 0.93
CA VAL A 199 -2.54 -6.87 2.24
C VAL A 199 -3.31 -8.14 2.60
N ARG A 200 -3.88 -8.86 1.61
CA ARG A 200 -4.45 -10.19 1.85
C ARG A 200 -3.39 -11.19 2.27
N HIS A 201 -2.24 -11.19 1.60
CA HIS A 201 -1.13 -12.06 1.98
C HIS A 201 -0.64 -11.77 3.41
N HIS A 202 -0.59 -10.50 3.83
CA HIS A 202 -0.30 -10.14 5.22
C HIS A 202 -1.36 -10.69 6.19
N LEU A 203 -2.65 -10.57 5.85
CA LEU A 203 -3.74 -11.14 6.63
C LEU A 203 -3.62 -12.68 6.74
N ASP A 204 -3.33 -13.37 5.64
CA ASP A 204 -3.13 -14.82 5.62
C ASP A 204 -1.91 -15.24 6.45
N SER A 205 -0.82 -14.46 6.39
CA SER A 205 0.38 -14.67 7.18
C SER A 205 0.12 -14.50 8.68
N VAL A 206 -0.53 -13.41 9.09
CA VAL A 206 -0.85 -13.14 10.51
C VAL A 206 -1.87 -14.13 11.05
N THR A 207 -2.80 -14.61 10.22
CA THR A 207 -3.80 -15.61 10.58
C THR A 207 -3.33 -17.06 10.35
N SER A 208 -2.06 -17.29 10.02
CA SER A 208 -1.53 -18.65 9.87
C SER A 208 -1.57 -19.41 11.20
N PRO A 209 -1.80 -20.74 11.20
CA PRO A 209 -1.71 -21.58 12.40
C PRO A 209 -0.37 -21.48 13.13
N TYR A 210 0.71 -21.15 12.40
CA TYR A 210 2.08 -21.00 12.90
C TYR A 210 2.42 -19.58 13.34
N SER A 211 1.48 -18.63 13.19
CA SER A 211 1.70 -17.24 13.59
C SER A 211 1.75 -17.12 15.12
N MET A 212 2.81 -16.50 15.63
CA MET A 212 2.97 -16.18 17.05
C MET A 212 2.00 -15.10 17.54
N ALA A 213 1.25 -14.43 16.64
CA ALA A 213 0.27 -13.42 17.01
C ALA A 213 -0.81 -13.94 17.99
N CYS A 214 -1.04 -15.26 18.04
CA CYS A 214 -1.98 -15.88 18.97
C CYS A 214 -1.31 -16.54 20.19
N TYR A 215 0.02 -16.57 20.30
CA TYR A 215 0.73 -17.37 21.33
C TYR A 215 1.68 -16.56 22.22
N GLU A 216 1.80 -15.25 22.00
CA GLU A 216 2.73 -14.38 22.74
C GLU A 216 2.32 -14.16 24.23
N SER A 217 1.14 -14.61 24.64
CA SER A 217 0.63 -14.43 26.01
C SER A 217 1.00 -15.53 27.02
N ASP A 218 1.58 -16.67 26.61
CA ASP A 218 1.76 -17.83 27.49
C ASP A 218 3.13 -17.91 28.24
N TYR A 219 4.05 -16.95 28.06
CA TYR A 219 5.42 -17.04 28.63
C TYR A 219 5.70 -16.16 29.86
N HIS A 220 4.68 -15.72 30.60
CA HIS A 220 4.89 -14.88 31.80
C HIS A 220 4.69 -15.58 33.15
N GLN A 221 4.74 -16.91 33.22
CA GLN A 221 4.71 -17.61 34.51
C GLN A 221 5.80 -18.68 34.63
N GLY A 222 6.94 -18.28 35.21
CA GLY A 222 7.90 -19.17 35.86
C GLY A 222 9.21 -19.39 35.11
N GLY A 223 10.22 -18.56 35.40
CA GLY A 223 11.60 -18.83 34.96
C GLY A 223 12.50 -17.61 35.01
N SER A 224 13.23 -17.45 36.10
CA SER A 224 14.20 -16.37 36.30
C SER A 224 15.39 -16.50 35.35
N PHE A 225 15.37 -15.82 34.19
CA PHE A 225 16.57 -15.45 33.42
C PHE A 225 16.24 -14.28 32.47
N GLY A 226 16.93 -13.15 32.66
CA GLY A 226 17.21 -12.17 31.59
C GLY A 226 16.14 -11.13 31.25
N SER A 227 16.09 -10.05 32.03
CA SER A 227 15.39 -8.80 31.72
C SER A 227 15.96 -8.09 30.49
N TYR A 228 15.26 -8.14 29.34
CA TYR A 228 15.08 -7.07 28.34
C TYR A 228 13.79 -7.51 27.59
N TYR A 229 12.60 -6.94 27.82
CA TYR A 229 12.13 -5.69 27.26
C TYR A 229 11.06 -5.11 28.19
N LYS A 230 11.40 -3.99 28.81
CA LYS A 230 10.44 -3.07 29.43
C LYS A 230 9.62 -2.46 28.29
N PRO A 231 8.28 -2.45 28.31
CA PRO A 231 7.54 -1.58 27.41
C PRO A 231 7.92 -0.17 27.84
N ASN A 232 8.66 0.53 26.99
CA ASN A 232 8.82 1.95 27.18
C ASN A 232 7.42 2.53 27.24
N GLN A 233 7.16 3.18 28.37
CA GLN A 233 6.27 4.31 28.51
C GLN A 233 6.65 5.30 27.39
N ALA A 234 6.10 5.09 26.20
CA ALA A 234 6.23 6.00 25.08
C ALA A 234 5.20 7.11 25.27
N SER A 235 5.45 7.97 26.25
CA SER A 235 5.22 9.39 26.01
C SER A 235 6.15 9.78 24.85
N GLY A 236 5.60 10.12 23.70
CA GLY A 236 6.34 10.75 22.61
C GLY A 236 6.72 9.86 21.43
N ILE A 237 5.74 9.25 20.76
CA ILE A 237 5.67 9.36 19.29
C ILE A 237 4.24 9.76 19.00
N GLY A 238 4.01 11.08 19.06
CA GLY A 238 2.76 11.64 18.63
C GLY A 238 2.49 11.19 17.20
N SER A 239 1.31 10.63 16.98
CA SER A 239 0.57 11.01 15.78
C SER A 239 0.69 12.53 15.70
N PHE A 240 1.50 13.04 14.78
CA PHE A 240 1.50 14.46 14.45
C PHE A 240 0.18 14.73 13.71
N CYS A 241 -0.92 14.68 14.47
CA CYS A 241 -2.20 15.20 14.06
C CYS A 241 -2.08 16.71 14.21
N PHE A 242 -1.63 17.39 13.15
CA PHE A 242 -1.82 18.83 13.03
C PHE A 242 -3.33 19.05 12.85
N GLU A 243 -4.02 19.19 13.98
CA GLU A 243 -5.41 19.62 14.02
C GLU A 243 -5.41 21.13 13.76
N LEU A 244 -5.69 21.53 12.51
CA LEU A 244 -5.68 22.92 12.08
C LEU A 244 -6.99 23.66 12.44
N SER A 245 -7.79 23.13 13.37
CA SER A 245 -9.02 23.79 13.79
C SER A 245 -8.72 24.95 14.73
N ASP A 246 -8.90 26.15 14.21
CA ASP A 246 -8.79 27.42 14.92
C ASP A 246 -9.78 27.48 16.11
N THR A 247 -9.26 27.19 17.30
CA THR A 247 -9.92 27.57 18.56
C THR A 247 -8.96 28.52 19.27
N GLY A 248 -9.11 29.80 18.94
CA GLY A 248 -8.31 30.89 19.48
C GLY A 248 -8.19 30.84 21.01
N ARG A 249 -6.95 30.89 21.48
CA ARG A 249 -6.59 31.45 22.78
C ARG A 249 -5.34 32.29 22.61
N ASP A 250 -5.53 33.59 22.73
CA ASP A 250 -4.48 34.57 23.02
C ASP A 250 -3.79 34.20 24.33
N GLU A 251 -2.46 34.18 24.33
CA GLU A 251 -1.58 34.79 25.36
C GLU A 251 -0.12 34.68 24.88
N PRO A 252 0.71 35.73 25.02
CA PRO A 252 1.99 35.85 24.34
C PRO A 252 3.15 35.42 25.24
N MET A 253 4.15 34.69 24.73
CA MET A 253 5.48 34.68 25.37
C MET A 253 6.62 34.24 24.45
N LYS A 254 7.42 35.27 24.10
CA LYS A 254 8.88 35.34 23.96
C LYS A 254 9.60 34.47 22.92
N ASP A 255 10.04 35.18 21.89
CA ASP A 255 11.14 34.89 20.98
C ASP A 255 12.41 34.42 21.73
N GLN A 256 13.02 33.34 21.24
CA GLN A 256 14.46 33.16 21.29
C GLN A 256 14.90 32.22 20.14
N GLU A 257 15.30 32.85 19.05
CA GLU A 257 16.06 32.27 17.95
C GLU A 257 17.37 31.65 18.47
N ASN A 258 17.71 30.45 18.00
CA ASN A 258 19.05 29.89 18.19
C ASN A 258 19.83 29.97 16.87
N ILE A 259 20.79 30.90 16.87
CA ILE A 259 21.81 31.17 15.86
C ILE A 259 22.89 30.07 15.95
N PRO A 260 23.42 29.52 14.83
CA PRO A 260 24.58 28.64 14.86
C PRO A 260 25.89 29.47 14.88
N PRO A 261 26.93 29.09 15.64
CA PRO A 261 28.21 29.79 15.55
C PRO A 261 29.02 29.29 14.34
N GLU A 262 29.57 30.25 13.59
CA GLU A 262 30.44 30.04 12.45
C GLU A 262 31.84 30.62 12.73
N LYS A 263 32.87 29.94 12.18
CA LYS A 263 34.28 30.37 11.93
C LYS A 263 35.26 30.21 13.12
N SER A 264 36.50 29.76 12.95
CA SER A 264 37.49 30.09 11.90
C SER A 264 38.67 29.10 11.79
N LYS A 265 39.29 29.09 10.60
CA LYS A 265 40.46 28.31 10.13
C LYS A 265 41.82 28.73 10.73
N ALA A 266 42.75 27.76 10.88
CA ALA A 266 44.22 27.85 10.67
C ALA A 266 44.80 26.41 10.75
N GLN A 267 45.39 25.79 9.70
CA GLN A 267 46.83 25.75 9.35
C GLN A 267 47.75 25.57 10.58
N GLU A 268 48.74 24.67 10.70
CA GLU A 268 49.49 23.77 9.80
C GLU A 268 50.50 22.95 10.69
N THR A 269 51.15 21.92 10.13
CA THR A 269 52.44 21.28 10.56
C THR A 269 52.50 20.15 11.62
N THR A 270 53.03 19.00 11.15
CA THR A 270 53.75 17.90 11.85
C THR A 270 55.12 18.38 12.40
N PRO A 271 55.81 17.72 13.39
CA PRO A 271 56.37 16.34 13.23
C PRO A 271 56.58 15.46 14.50
N GLY A 272 56.66 14.12 14.30
CA GLY A 272 57.79 13.29 14.78
C GLY A 272 57.78 12.53 16.13
N LYS A 273 57.55 11.19 16.03
CA LYS A 273 58.25 10.02 16.66
C LYS A 273 58.13 9.64 18.17
N GLY A 274 57.86 8.34 18.40
CA GLY A 274 58.30 7.51 19.57
C GLY A 274 57.21 6.60 20.17
N GLU A 275 57.01 5.37 19.64
CA GLU A 275 57.27 4.03 20.26
C GLU A 275 56.05 3.42 21.04
N GLU A 276 55.40 2.38 20.48
CA GLU A 276 55.39 0.94 20.90
C GLU A 276 54.37 0.65 22.03
N THR A 277 53.52 -0.39 22.08
CA THR A 277 53.41 -1.72 21.44
C THR A 277 51.99 -2.31 21.71
N HIS A 278 51.65 -3.39 20.98
CA HIS A 278 50.62 -4.42 21.20
C HIS A 278 49.28 -4.33 20.44
N ILE A 279 49.29 -4.90 19.24
CA ILE A 279 48.15 -5.52 18.53
C ILE A 279 48.34 -7.04 18.61
N THR A 280 47.28 -7.81 18.84
CA THR A 280 47.29 -9.27 18.62
C THR A 280 46.02 -9.68 17.89
N VAL A 281 46.22 -10.15 16.66
CA VAL A 281 45.30 -10.94 15.84
C VAL A 281 45.61 -12.43 16.10
N PRO A 282 44.64 -13.34 16.01
CA PRO A 282 44.96 -14.72 15.67
C PRO A 282 44.35 -15.10 14.32
N GLU A 283 45.22 -15.39 13.36
CA GLU A 283 44.88 -16.22 12.21
C GLU A 283 44.95 -17.71 12.57
N THR A 284 44.09 -18.47 11.91
CA THR A 284 43.96 -19.93 11.86
C THR A 284 45.23 -20.67 11.44
N PRO A 285 45.36 -21.94 11.85
CA PRO A 285 45.72 -22.97 10.88
C PRO A 285 44.94 -24.29 11.02
N SER A 286 44.67 -24.92 9.87
CA SER A 286 44.42 -26.38 9.68
C SER A 286 45.79 -27.08 9.50
N PRO A 287 46.00 -28.42 9.66
CA PRO A 287 45.32 -29.47 8.87
C PRO A 287 45.25 -30.93 9.46
N ASP A 288 44.67 -31.84 8.66
CA ASP A 288 44.91 -33.31 8.53
C ASP A 288 44.10 -34.40 9.30
N GLN A 289 43.56 -35.32 8.48
CA GLN A 289 42.87 -36.62 8.69
C GLN A 289 43.91 -37.79 8.82
N PRO A 290 43.57 -39.12 8.82
CA PRO A 290 42.36 -39.89 9.22
C PRO A 290 42.68 -41.23 9.99
N SER A 291 41.67 -41.91 10.57
CA SER A 291 41.54 -43.39 10.75
C SER A 291 40.41 -43.72 11.77
N ARG A 292 39.64 -44.82 11.78
CA ARG A 292 39.45 -46.06 10.99
C ARG A 292 38.10 -46.70 11.41
N LYS A 293 37.51 -47.50 10.51
CA LYS A 293 36.28 -48.34 10.63
C LYS A 293 36.36 -49.51 11.64
N ARG A 294 35.22 -49.91 12.23
CA ARG A 294 34.74 -51.31 12.46
C ARG A 294 33.26 -51.29 12.92
N VAL A 295 32.29 -51.73 12.11
CA VAL A 295 31.75 -53.10 11.90
C VAL A 295 30.83 -53.61 13.03
N ALA A 296 29.65 -54.03 12.58
CA ALA A 296 28.46 -54.52 13.26
C ALA A 296 28.61 -55.80 14.11
N ARG A 297 27.58 -56.09 14.95
CA ARG A 297 27.12 -57.46 15.22
C ARG A 297 25.64 -57.52 15.64
N MET A 298 24.96 -58.46 14.98
CA MET A 298 23.63 -59.02 15.20
C MET A 298 23.57 -59.98 16.41
N GLY A 299 22.35 -60.25 16.89
CA GLY A 299 21.97 -61.39 17.75
C GLY A 299 21.19 -60.91 18.98
N GLY A 300 19.87 -61.04 19.09
CA GLY A 300 19.08 -62.29 19.18
C GLY A 300 18.92 -62.61 20.68
N ASN A 301 17.81 -63.02 21.29
CA ASN A 301 16.47 -63.48 20.90
C ASN A 301 15.72 -63.79 22.24
N ARG A 302 14.40 -64.02 22.18
CA ARG A 302 13.47 -64.67 23.15
C ARG A 302 12.84 -63.77 24.23
N ASN A 303 11.59 -63.33 24.06
CA ASN A 303 10.30 -64.03 24.28
C ASN A 303 9.97 -64.30 25.76
N ILE A 304 8.86 -63.76 26.27
CA ILE A 304 7.59 -64.49 26.51
C ILE A 304 6.51 -63.50 27.01
N GLN A 305 5.31 -63.68 26.47
CA GLN A 305 4.05 -62.99 26.77
C GLN A 305 3.45 -63.45 28.10
N THR A 306 2.67 -62.60 28.75
CA THR A 306 1.47 -63.07 29.46
C THR A 306 0.33 -62.07 29.38
N LEU A 307 -0.81 -62.61 28.96
CA LEU A 307 -2.15 -62.03 28.89
C LEU A 307 -2.60 -61.33 30.18
N GLY A 308 -3.43 -60.29 30.02
CA GLY A 308 -4.29 -59.73 31.05
C GLY A 308 -5.42 -58.92 30.44
N ILE A 309 -6.43 -59.60 29.91
CA ILE A 309 -7.71 -59.02 29.50
C ILE A 309 -8.49 -58.67 30.78
N GLN A 310 -8.88 -57.40 30.97
CA GLN A 310 -10.09 -57.03 31.73
C GLN A 310 -10.81 -55.89 31.03
N ASN A 311 -12.05 -56.19 30.60
CA ASN A 311 -13.09 -55.25 30.22
C ASN A 311 -13.58 -54.49 31.47
N GLY A 312 -13.98 -53.23 31.31
CA GLY A 312 -14.73 -52.49 32.32
C GLY A 312 -14.91 -51.01 31.95
N GLU A 313 -16.15 -50.64 31.71
CA GLU A 313 -16.63 -49.32 31.28
C GLU A 313 -16.33 -48.17 32.25
N GLY A 314 -16.23 -46.96 31.67
CA GLY A 314 -16.92 -45.78 32.17
C GLY A 314 -16.35 -45.05 33.40
N GLY A 315 -15.77 -43.88 33.18
CA GLY A 315 -15.59 -42.89 34.25
C GLY A 315 -14.44 -41.92 34.04
N LEU A 316 -14.63 -40.94 33.15
CA LEU A 316 -13.80 -39.73 33.11
C LEU A 316 -14.12 -38.90 34.37
N LEU A 317 -13.36 -39.15 35.44
CA LEU A 317 -13.45 -38.42 36.70
C LEU A 317 -12.82 -37.03 36.54
N PHE A 318 -13.67 -36.01 36.36
CA PHE A 318 -13.31 -34.62 36.57
C PHE A 318 -13.22 -34.37 38.08
N GLY A 319 -12.01 -34.13 38.58
CA GLY A 319 -11.77 -33.72 39.96
C GLY A 319 -12.42 -32.35 40.21
N THR A 320 -13.44 -32.33 41.07
CA THR A 320 -14.07 -31.11 41.54
C THR A 320 -13.40 -30.71 42.85
N THR A 321 -12.57 -29.67 42.82
CA THR A 321 -12.19 -28.93 44.03
C THR A 321 -12.87 -27.57 43.96
N GLU A 322 -13.86 -27.40 44.83
CA GLU A 322 -14.54 -26.14 45.06
C GLU A 322 -13.57 -25.11 45.66
N ASN A 323 -13.42 -23.98 44.98
CA ASN A 323 -13.08 -22.72 45.63
C ASN A 323 -13.83 -21.59 44.92
N GLY A 324 -14.56 -20.80 45.70
CA GLY A 324 -15.48 -19.77 45.24
C GLY A 324 -14.83 -18.64 44.46
N MET A 325 -14.74 -18.82 43.14
CA MET A 325 -14.83 -17.77 42.14
C MET A 325 -15.74 -18.33 41.06
N LYS A 326 -16.73 -17.55 40.59
CA LYS A 326 -17.68 -17.96 39.54
C LYS A 326 -16.94 -18.76 38.47
N SER A 327 -17.17 -20.08 38.40
CA SER A 327 -16.57 -20.94 37.39
C SER A 327 -17.04 -20.42 36.04
N SER A 328 -16.18 -19.64 35.37
CA SER A 328 -16.41 -19.21 34.00
C SER A 328 -16.60 -20.47 33.18
N SER A 329 -17.76 -20.61 32.53
CA SER A 329 -17.98 -21.75 31.65
C SER A 329 -16.86 -21.85 30.62
N ALA A 330 -16.42 -23.04 30.23
CA ALA A 330 -15.38 -23.20 29.19
C ALA A 330 -15.71 -22.42 27.91
N TYR A 331 -17.00 -22.25 27.60
CA TYR A 331 -17.49 -21.38 26.53
C TYR A 331 -17.11 -19.90 26.71
N THR A 332 -17.34 -19.33 27.89
CA THR A 332 -17.00 -17.92 28.17
C THR A 332 -15.50 -17.69 28.17
N GLU A 333 -14.72 -18.66 28.65
CA GLU A 333 -13.25 -18.62 28.56
C GLU A 333 -12.76 -18.61 27.11
N ILE A 334 -13.24 -19.54 26.27
CA ILE A 334 -12.88 -19.61 24.84
C ILE A 334 -13.27 -18.32 24.11
N CYS A 335 -14.47 -17.79 24.34
CA CYS A 335 -14.91 -16.55 23.70
C CYS A 335 -14.04 -15.35 24.13
N SER A 336 -13.69 -15.26 25.42
CA SER A 336 -12.83 -14.18 25.92
C SER A 336 -11.40 -14.27 25.36
N SER A 337 -10.82 -15.48 25.32
CA SER A 337 -9.52 -15.76 24.70
C SER A 337 -9.55 -15.49 23.18
N ALA A 338 -10.62 -15.88 22.49
CA ALA A 338 -10.76 -15.63 21.05
C ALA A 338 -10.85 -14.12 20.75
N ALA A 339 -11.55 -13.36 21.58
CA ALA A 339 -11.60 -11.90 21.46
C ALA A 339 -10.22 -11.25 21.66
N GLN A 340 -9.42 -11.73 22.62
CA GLN A 340 -8.05 -11.28 22.84
C GLN A 340 -7.14 -11.60 21.64
N HIS A 341 -7.20 -12.84 21.13
CA HIS A 341 -6.45 -13.23 19.94
C HIS A 341 -6.85 -12.42 18.71
N PHE A 342 -8.14 -12.14 18.53
CA PHE A 342 -8.63 -11.30 17.44
C PHE A 342 -8.09 -9.87 17.56
N ALA A 343 -8.13 -9.28 18.76
CA ALA A 343 -7.59 -7.95 19.02
C ALA A 343 -6.08 -7.88 18.70
N ARG A 344 -5.32 -8.93 19.06
CA ARG A 344 -3.89 -9.02 18.78
C ARG A 344 -3.58 -9.19 17.28
N ILE A 345 -4.34 -10.05 16.58
CA ILE A 345 -4.24 -10.19 15.12
C ILE A 345 -4.46 -8.83 14.45
N ARG A 346 -5.52 -8.12 14.86
CA ARG A 346 -5.85 -6.79 14.35
C ARG A 346 -4.74 -5.78 14.58
N GLU A 347 -4.21 -5.69 15.80
CA GLU A 347 -3.10 -4.78 16.15
C GLU A 347 -1.87 -5.06 15.26
N VAL A 348 -1.43 -6.32 15.19
CA VAL A 348 -0.27 -6.71 14.37
C VAL A 348 -0.50 -6.41 12.90
N LEU A 349 -1.71 -6.68 12.38
CA LEU A 349 -2.05 -6.43 11.00
C LEU A 349 -2.02 -4.92 10.68
N VAL A 350 -2.73 -4.11 11.46
CA VAL A 350 -2.92 -2.67 11.22
C VAL A 350 -1.62 -1.88 11.45
N GLU A 351 -0.95 -2.09 12.58
CA GLU A 351 0.24 -1.31 12.96
C GLU A 351 1.50 -1.74 12.21
N ARG A 352 1.72 -3.06 12.07
CA ARG A 352 3.03 -3.55 11.60
C ARG A 352 3.10 -3.84 10.11
N SER A 353 1.97 -4.08 9.44
CA SER A 353 2.00 -4.53 8.04
C SER A 353 1.18 -3.66 7.10
N VAL A 354 -0.11 -3.46 7.35
CA VAL A 354 -1.01 -2.82 6.39
C VAL A 354 -0.67 -1.35 6.20
N THR A 355 -0.47 -0.58 7.27
CA THR A 355 -0.16 0.85 7.11
C THR A 355 1.14 1.05 6.34
N SER A 356 2.21 0.32 6.68
CA SER A 356 3.49 0.40 5.98
C SER A 356 3.37 0.00 4.51
N THR A 357 2.60 -1.06 4.22
CA THR A 357 2.34 -1.51 2.84
C THR A 357 1.53 -0.50 2.03
N LEU A 358 0.52 0.15 2.62
CA LEU A 358 -0.26 1.17 1.94
C LEU A 358 0.58 2.43 1.68
N ASN A 359 1.37 2.87 2.66
CA ASN A 359 2.28 4.02 2.50
C ASN A 359 3.38 3.74 1.47
N SER A 360 3.96 2.54 1.50
CA SER A 360 4.97 2.13 0.49
C SER A 360 4.39 1.98 -0.92
N GLY A 361 3.16 1.46 -1.04
CA GLY A 361 2.51 1.28 -2.33
C GLY A 361 2.04 2.58 -2.97
N PHE A 362 1.45 3.48 -2.17
CA PHE A 362 0.74 4.65 -2.68
C PHE A 362 1.48 5.99 -2.51
N LEU A 363 2.33 6.14 -1.48
CA LEU A 363 2.95 7.43 -1.12
C LEU A 363 4.46 7.51 -1.36
N THR A 364 5.13 6.39 -1.59
CA THR A 364 6.59 6.36 -1.65
C THR A 364 7.13 6.75 -3.04
N PRO A 365 8.33 7.34 -3.15
CA PRO A 365 8.94 7.75 -4.43
C PRO A 365 9.01 6.64 -5.49
N GLY A 366 9.04 5.37 -5.08
CA GLY A 366 8.97 4.23 -6.02
C GLY A 366 7.68 4.20 -6.86
N ASN A 367 6.60 4.84 -6.41
CA ASN A 367 5.40 5.04 -7.22
C ASN A 367 5.69 5.92 -8.44
N ARG A 368 6.47 6.99 -8.28
CA ARG A 368 6.82 7.95 -9.35
C ARG A 368 7.59 7.27 -10.48
N ASP A 369 8.63 6.50 -10.13
CA ASP A 369 9.44 5.81 -11.14
C ASP A 369 8.62 4.75 -11.87
N ARG A 370 7.79 3.99 -11.12
CA ARG A 370 6.88 3.00 -11.71
C ARG A 370 5.82 3.63 -12.58
N LEU A 371 5.32 4.82 -12.23
CA LEU A 371 4.31 5.55 -12.98
C LEU A 371 4.85 5.98 -14.34
N VAL A 372 6.02 6.64 -14.38
CA VAL A 372 6.63 7.10 -15.64
C VAL A 372 6.89 5.92 -16.58
N VAL A 373 7.45 4.83 -16.04
CA VAL A 373 7.74 3.62 -16.84
C VAL A 373 6.46 2.98 -17.35
N ALA A 374 5.44 2.81 -16.49
CA ALA A 374 4.18 2.18 -16.87
C ALA A 374 3.42 3.01 -17.92
N LEU A 375 3.33 4.33 -17.74
CA LEU A 375 2.72 5.22 -18.72
C LEU A 375 3.51 5.23 -20.03
N GLY A 376 4.84 5.23 -19.95
CA GLY A 376 5.71 5.18 -21.13
C GLY A 376 5.48 3.93 -21.98
N VAL A 377 5.42 2.76 -21.32
CA VAL A 377 5.12 1.50 -22.02
C VAL A 377 3.71 1.51 -22.60
N ASP A 378 2.69 1.87 -21.81
CA ASP A 378 1.30 1.80 -22.27
C ASP A 378 0.98 2.78 -23.41
N LEU A 379 1.66 3.94 -23.44
CA LEU A 379 1.37 5.01 -24.40
C LEU A 379 2.24 4.93 -25.67
N PHE A 380 3.50 4.47 -25.55
CA PHE A 380 4.46 4.47 -26.65
C PHE A 380 4.79 3.08 -27.19
N ALA A 381 4.48 1.98 -26.49
CA ALA A 381 4.61 0.62 -27.02
C ALA A 381 3.42 0.23 -27.92
N VAL A 382 2.98 1.17 -28.77
CA VAL A 382 1.91 1.00 -29.75
C VAL A 382 2.45 1.27 -31.16
N ASN A 383 1.81 0.66 -32.16
CA ASN A 383 2.15 0.92 -33.56
C ASN A 383 1.97 2.40 -33.90
N ASP A 384 2.77 2.91 -34.83
CA ASP A 384 2.75 4.31 -35.23
C ASP A 384 1.35 4.76 -35.70
N GLU A 385 0.60 3.90 -36.37
CA GLU A 385 -0.79 4.17 -36.77
C GLU A 385 -1.70 4.49 -35.58
N LYS A 386 -1.65 3.64 -34.53
CA LYS A 386 -2.43 3.84 -33.30
C LYS A 386 -1.96 5.05 -32.50
N PHE A 387 -0.68 5.39 -32.60
CA PHE A 387 -0.15 6.61 -31.98
C PHE A 387 -0.69 7.86 -32.69
N MET A 388 -0.70 7.86 -34.03
CA MET A 388 -1.22 8.97 -34.81
C MET A 388 -2.73 9.19 -34.58
N ASP A 389 -3.50 8.12 -34.36
CA ASP A 389 -4.93 8.21 -34.02
C ASP A 389 -5.19 9.06 -32.75
N MET A 390 -4.22 9.19 -31.84
CA MET A 390 -4.35 10.02 -30.64
C MET A 390 -4.36 11.53 -30.94
N PHE A 391 -3.91 11.95 -32.12
CA PHE A 391 -3.80 13.35 -32.55
C PHE A 391 -4.79 13.71 -33.66
N VAL A 392 -5.57 12.73 -34.12
CA VAL A 392 -6.61 12.96 -35.11
C VAL A 392 -7.81 13.60 -34.42
N ALA A 393 -7.95 14.92 -34.53
CA ALA A 393 -9.18 15.60 -34.17
C ALA A 393 -10.32 15.08 -35.09
N PRO A 394 -11.47 14.59 -34.56
CA PRO A 394 -12.56 13.98 -35.35
C PRO A 394 -13.25 14.88 -36.40
N ARG A 395 -12.75 16.10 -36.66
CA ARG A 395 -13.24 17.02 -37.69
C ARG A 395 -12.12 17.61 -38.56
N ALA A 396 -10.85 17.46 -38.16
CA ALA A 396 -9.72 17.96 -38.94
C ALA A 396 -9.53 17.15 -40.23
N ILE A 397 -9.80 15.84 -40.20
CA ILE A 397 -9.79 15.01 -41.41
C ILE A 397 -10.85 15.46 -42.41
N ASP A 398 -12.05 15.77 -41.97
CA ASP A 398 -13.13 16.22 -42.85
C ASP A 398 -12.80 17.57 -43.51
N VAL A 399 -12.22 18.49 -42.74
CA VAL A 399 -11.75 19.80 -43.25
C VAL A 399 -10.63 19.62 -44.27
N LEU A 400 -9.60 18.82 -43.94
CA LEU A 400 -8.48 18.54 -44.84
C LEU A 400 -8.92 17.78 -46.10
N GLN A 401 -9.87 16.87 -45.99
CA GLN A 401 -10.45 16.18 -47.13
C GLN A 401 -11.24 17.14 -48.02
N ASN A 402 -12.01 18.07 -47.45
CA ASN A 402 -12.72 19.11 -48.20
C ASN A 402 -11.74 20.06 -48.91
N GLU A 403 -10.69 20.52 -48.24
CA GLU A 403 -9.63 21.34 -48.85
C GLU A 403 -8.91 20.58 -49.97
N ARG A 404 -8.58 19.31 -49.77
CA ARG A 404 -7.97 18.45 -50.81
C ARG A 404 -8.88 18.34 -52.03
N GLN A 405 -10.18 18.15 -51.82
CA GLN A 405 -11.15 18.10 -52.90
C GLN A 405 -11.26 19.45 -53.64
N GLN A 406 -11.21 20.58 -52.93
CA GLN A 406 -11.21 21.91 -53.53
C GLN A 406 -9.94 22.16 -54.36
N LEU A 407 -8.77 21.78 -53.85
CA LEU A 407 -7.51 21.88 -54.57
C LEU A 407 -7.50 21.00 -55.82
N GLN A 408 -8.01 19.77 -55.74
CA GLN A 408 -8.15 18.90 -56.92
C GLN A 408 -9.10 19.50 -57.98
N LYS A 409 -10.20 20.15 -57.57
CA LYS A 409 -11.10 20.84 -58.51
C LYS A 409 -10.37 22.00 -59.21
N ARG A 410 -9.65 22.84 -58.46
CA ARG A 410 -8.85 23.94 -59.02
C ARG A 410 -7.76 23.43 -59.97
N GLN A 411 -7.08 22.34 -59.61
CA GLN A 411 -6.08 21.71 -60.47
C GLN A 411 -6.67 21.23 -61.79
N LYS A 412 -7.85 20.58 -61.76
CA LYS A 412 -8.55 20.13 -62.98
C LYS A 412 -8.94 21.31 -63.88
N ILE A 413 -9.44 22.40 -63.31
CA ILE A 413 -9.79 23.61 -64.05
C ILE A 413 -8.54 24.20 -64.72
N LEU A 414 -7.44 24.34 -63.98
CA LEU A 414 -6.18 24.84 -64.52
C LEU A 414 -5.62 23.93 -65.62
N GLN A 415 -5.74 22.60 -65.48
CA GLN A 415 -5.38 21.67 -66.54
C GLN A 415 -6.27 21.82 -67.78
N SER A 416 -7.57 22.03 -67.62
CA SER A 416 -8.50 22.29 -68.74
C SER A 416 -8.11 23.56 -69.49
N CYS A 417 -7.88 24.67 -68.78
CA CYS A 417 -7.42 25.92 -69.39
C CYS A 417 -6.06 25.74 -70.10
N LEU A 418 -5.13 24.97 -69.52
CA LEU A 418 -3.84 24.69 -70.14
C LEU A 418 -4.00 23.85 -71.42
N THR A 419 -4.93 22.90 -71.46
CA THR A 419 -5.22 22.14 -72.67
C THR A 419 -5.89 23.00 -73.74
N GLU A 420 -6.86 23.84 -73.38
CA GLU A 420 -7.49 24.78 -74.32
C GLU A 420 -6.46 25.73 -74.92
N PHE A 421 -5.59 26.32 -74.09
CA PHE A 421 -4.53 27.22 -74.56
C PHE A 421 -3.56 26.52 -75.52
N LYS A 422 -3.15 25.28 -75.20
CA LYS A 422 -2.30 24.47 -76.08
C LYS A 422 -2.96 24.13 -77.43
N THR A 423 -4.29 23.98 -77.42
CA THR A 423 -5.05 23.66 -78.64
C THR A 423 -5.15 24.90 -79.53
N VAL A 424 -5.46 26.05 -78.94
CA VAL A 424 -5.48 27.36 -79.64
C VAL A 424 -4.11 27.70 -80.21
N SER A 425 -3.04 27.49 -79.46
CA SER A 425 -1.67 27.74 -79.94
C SER A 425 -1.18 26.80 -81.03
N ARG A 426 -1.87 25.68 -81.28
CA ARG A 426 -1.58 24.76 -82.41
C ARG A 426 -2.43 25.04 -83.64
N SER A 427 -3.57 25.72 -83.46
CA SER A 427 -4.47 26.11 -84.55
C SER A 427 -4.13 27.47 -85.17
N LEU A 428 -3.39 28.30 -84.44
CA LEU A 428 -2.64 29.45 -84.95
C LEU A 428 -1.31 28.97 -85.53
#